data_AF-A0A914U0Y1-F1
#
_entry.id   AF-A0A914U0Y1-F1
#
_cell.length_a   1.000
_cell.length_b   1.000
_cell.length_c   1.000
_cell.angle_alpha   90.00
_cell.angle_beta   90.00
_cell.angle_gamma   90.00
#
_symmetry.space_group_name_H-M   'P 1'
#
loop_
_entity.id
_entity.type
_entity.pdbx_description
1 polymer ?
#
loop_
_entity_poly.entity_id
_entity_poly.type
_entity_poly.pdbx_seq_one_letter_code
_entity_poly.pdbx_strand_id
1 'polypeptide(L)'
;MGVYDLFILPCNAIIPGLQVIQGQHFCNNPKLYYWAGVISCGGFYGVCTLCVVLAIDRFLEVSFPRFAPYVFGGWKTFLWICVPVVYQVYIGFQLPHIFNIKIYAMNQDPFYFIPGMENNPKV
;
A
#
# COMPACT_ATOMS: atom_id res chain seq x y z
N MET A 1 4.86 -4.34 -12.23
CA MET A 1 3.85 -5.04 -11.42
C MET A 1 4.42 -6.18 -10.62
N GLY A 2 4.83 -7.29 -11.23
CA GLY A 2 5.35 -8.44 -10.47
C GLY A 2 6.52 -8.09 -9.55
N VAL A 3 7.44 -7.23 -10.00
CA VAL A 3 8.53 -6.73 -9.14
C VAL A 3 8.00 -5.91 -7.95
N TYR A 4 7.01 -5.05 -8.18
CA TYR A 4 6.38 -4.24 -7.13
C TYR A 4 5.70 -5.14 -6.10
N ASP A 5 4.95 -6.13 -6.57
CA ASP A 5 4.24 -7.07 -5.71
C ASP A 5 5.21 -7.88 -4.83
N LEU A 6 6.34 -8.33 -5.41
CA LEU A 6 7.39 -9.04 -4.68
C LEU A 6 8.00 -8.22 -3.54
N PHE A 7 8.01 -6.88 -3.63
CA PHE A 7 8.50 -6.01 -2.57
C PHE A 7 7.41 -5.63 -1.55
N ILE A 8 6.21 -5.31 -1.99
CA ILE A 8 5.14 -4.78 -1.13
C ILE A 8 4.45 -5.89 -0.33
N LEU A 9 4.19 -7.06 -0.91
CA LEU A 9 3.54 -8.19 -0.23
C LEU A 9 4.30 -8.65 1.03
N PRO A 10 5.61 -8.92 1.00
CA PRO A 10 6.33 -9.31 2.21
C PRO A 10 6.40 -8.18 3.23
N CYS A 11 6.50 -6.91 2.81
CA CYS A 11 6.40 -5.78 3.74
C CYS A 11 5.03 -5.72 4.44
N ASN A 12 3.95 -6.05 3.73
CA ASN A 12 2.60 -6.07 4.27
C ASN A 12 2.31 -7.27 5.16
N ALA A 13 2.96 -8.42 4.94
CA ALA A 13 2.69 -9.63 5.71
C ALA A 13 3.70 -9.85 6.85
N ILE A 14 5.00 -9.67 6.58
CA ILE A 14 6.08 -10.03 7.51
C ILE A 14 6.22 -9.00 8.63
N ILE A 15 6.14 -7.70 8.32
CA ILE A 15 6.31 -6.64 9.33
C ILE A 15 5.23 -6.73 10.42
N PRO A 16 3.92 -6.76 10.09
CA PRO A 16 2.90 -6.95 11.12
C PRO A 16 3.02 -8.31 11.79
N GLY A 17 3.38 -9.38 11.06
CA GLY A 17 3.59 -10.70 11.65
C GLY A 17 4.66 -10.72 12.74
N LEU A 18 5.79 -10.05 12.53
CA LEU A 18 6.84 -9.91 13.54
C LEU A 18 6.39 -9.05 14.72
N GLN A 19 5.64 -7.99 14.45
CA GLN A 19 5.08 -7.12 15.48
C GLN A 19 4.08 -7.84 16.40
N VAL A 20 3.29 -8.77 15.85
CA VAL A 20 2.42 -9.68 16.61
C VAL A 20 3.23 -10.58 17.54
N ILE A 21 4.26 -11.25 17.00
CA ILE A 21 5.09 -12.18 17.78
C ILE A 21 5.79 -11.47 18.95
N GLN A 22 6.23 -10.22 18.72
CA GLN A 22 6.89 -9.41 19.75
C GLN A 22 5.91 -8.69 20.70
N GLY A 23 4.59 -8.82 20.49
CA GLY A 23 3.57 -8.10 21.26
C GLY A 23 3.77 -6.58 21.24
N GLN A 24 4.33 -6.06 20.16
CA GLN A 24 4.64 -4.64 20.05
C GLN A 24 3.37 -3.87 19.70
N HIS A 25 3.23 -2.68 20.29
CA HIS A 25 2.10 -1.79 20.07
C HIS A 25 2.59 -0.42 19.61
N PHE A 26 1.66 0.37 19.04
CA PHE A 26 1.95 1.74 18.62
C PHE A 26 2.58 2.58 19.75
N CYS A 27 2.16 2.33 21.00
CA CYS A 27 2.66 3.01 22.19
C CYS A 27 4.13 2.71 22.54
N ASN A 28 4.70 1.58 22.09
CA ASN A 28 6.08 1.23 22.39
C ASN A 28 7.09 1.87 21.41
N ASN A 29 6.74 1.92 20.12
CA ASN A 29 7.61 2.44 19.06
C ASN A 29 6.81 3.17 17.95
N PRO A 30 6.27 4.36 18.20
CA PRO A 30 5.34 5.03 17.28
C PRO A 30 5.97 5.36 15.92
N LYS A 31 7.28 5.63 15.88
CA LYS A 31 8.00 5.92 14.63
C LYS A 31 8.08 4.71 13.70
N LEU A 32 8.31 3.52 14.26
CA LEU A 32 8.43 2.29 13.46
C LEU A 32 7.09 1.91 12.84
N TYR A 33 6.01 1.97 13.64
CA TYR A 33 4.66 1.69 13.16
C TYR A 33 4.21 2.70 12.10
N TYR A 34 4.51 3.99 12.30
CA TYR A 34 4.17 5.02 11.33
C TYR A 34 4.81 4.76 9.96
N TRP A 35 6.14 4.57 9.92
CA TRP A 35 6.85 4.34 8.65
C TRP A 35 6.43 3.02 7.98
N ALA A 36 6.24 1.97 8.77
CA ALA A 36 5.82 0.67 8.25
C ALA A 36 4.39 0.72 7.70
N GLY A 37 3.46 1.43 8.35
CA GLY A 37 2.11 1.67 7.83
C GLY A 37 2.09 2.50 6.54
N VAL A 38 2.92 3.54 6.45
CA VAL A 38 3.07 4.37 5.25
C VAL A 38 3.58 3.56 4.05
N ILE A 39 4.62 2.76 4.24
CA ILE A 39 5.16 1.89 3.18
C ILE A 39 4.13 0.84 2.79
N SER A 40 3.45 0.26 3.77
CA SER A 40 2.49 -0.82 3.59
C SER A 40 1.26 -0.37 2.81
N CYS A 41 0.54 0.63 3.31
CA CYS A 41 -0.66 1.16 2.68
C CYS A 41 -0.31 1.89 1.38
N GLY A 42 0.70 2.76 1.39
CA GLY A 42 1.11 3.50 0.20
C GLY A 42 1.51 2.56 -0.94
N GLY A 43 2.27 1.51 -0.64
CA GLY A 43 2.65 0.47 -1.59
C GLY A 43 1.45 -0.32 -2.11
N PHE A 44 0.49 -0.65 -1.24
CA PHE A 44 -0.73 -1.38 -1.62
C PHE A 44 -1.61 -0.58 -2.58
N TYR A 45 -1.90 0.67 -2.26
CA TYR A 45 -2.69 1.53 -3.14
C TYR A 45 -1.95 1.82 -4.46
N GLY A 46 -0.62 1.98 -4.42
CA GLY A 46 0.21 2.16 -5.60
C GLY A 46 0.16 0.96 -6.57
N VAL A 47 0.22 -0.28 -6.05
CA VAL A 47 0.11 -1.48 -6.89
C VAL A 47 -1.28 -1.61 -7.51
N CYS A 48 -2.36 -1.32 -6.77
CA CYS A 48 -3.71 -1.34 -7.32
C CYS A 48 -3.88 -0.32 -8.48
N THR A 49 -3.33 0.88 -8.35
CA THR A 49 -3.36 1.87 -9.43
C THR A 49 -2.58 1.39 -10.65
N LEU A 50 -1.40 0.80 -10.46
CA LEU A 50 -0.65 0.20 -11.57
C LEU A 50 -1.40 -0.96 -12.26
N CYS A 51 -2.16 -1.78 -11.52
CA CYS A 51 -3.02 -2.82 -12.10
C CYS A 51 -4.01 -2.21 -13.08
N VAL A 52 -4.70 -1.15 -12.65
CA VAL A 52 -5.71 -0.46 -13.46
C VAL A 52 -5.08 0.17 -14.70
N VAL A 53 -3.92 0.80 -14.57
CA VAL A 53 -3.21 1.39 -15.72
C VAL A 53 -2.84 0.32 -16.76
N LEU A 54 -2.32 -0.84 -16.34
CA LEU A 54 -2.02 -1.94 -17.26
C LEU A 54 -3.28 -2.57 -17.87
N ALA A 55 -4.36 -2.68 -17.10
CA ALA A 55 -5.63 -3.18 -17.62
C ALA A 55 -6.18 -2.25 -18.71
N ILE A 56 -6.06 -0.93 -18.53
CA ILE A 56 -6.45 0.08 -19.52
C ILE A 56 -5.57 -0.01 -20.76
N ASP A 57 -4.25 -0.18 -20.61
CA ASP A 57 -3.31 -0.36 -21.72
C ASP A 57 -3.73 -1.55 -22.61
N ARG A 58 -3.95 -2.72 -22.00
CA ARG A 58 -4.42 -3.92 -22.71
C ARG A 58 -5.80 -3.76 -23.32
N PHE A 59 -6.71 -3.10 -22.62
CA PHE A 59 -8.03 -2.81 -23.15
C PHE A 59 -7.97 -1.89 -24.38
N LEU A 60 -7.11 -0.84 -24.36
CA LEU A 60 -6.91 0.06 -25.49
C LEU A 60 -6.29 -0.66 -26.69
N GLU A 61 -5.30 -1.53 -26.47
CA GLU A 61 -4.69 -2.32 -27.54
C GLU A 61 -5.73 -3.21 -28.26
N VAL A 62 -6.65 -3.83 -27.50
CA VAL A 62 -7.68 -4.73 -28.04
C VAL A 62 -8.83 -3.96 -28.71
N SER A 63 -9.34 -2.91 -28.06
CA SER A 63 -10.50 -2.16 -28.58
C SER A 63 -10.14 -1.19 -29.70
N PHE A 64 -8.97 -0.55 -29.63
CA PHE A 64 -8.58 0.51 -30.55
C PHE A 64 -7.07 0.46 -30.89
N PRO A 65 -6.64 -0.50 -31.73
CA PRO A 65 -5.22 -0.71 -32.04
C PRO A 65 -4.55 0.51 -32.68
N ARG A 66 -5.34 1.42 -33.29
CA ARG A 66 -4.83 2.66 -33.89
C ARG A 66 -4.61 3.79 -32.88
N PHE A 67 -5.27 3.76 -31.73
CA PHE A 67 -5.16 4.77 -30.67
C PHE A 67 -4.19 4.35 -29.55
N ALA A 68 -3.98 3.05 -29.34
CA ALA A 68 -3.02 2.51 -28.38
C ALA A 68 -1.61 3.15 -28.46
N PRO A 69 -0.96 3.26 -29.64
CA PRO A 69 0.38 3.86 -29.72
C PRO A 69 0.40 5.37 -29.49
N TYR A 70 -0.73 6.08 -29.57
CA TYR A 70 -0.79 7.51 -29.28
C TYR A 70 -0.80 7.80 -27.77
N VAL A 71 -1.45 6.92 -27.00
CA VAL A 71 -1.65 7.06 -25.54
C VAL A 71 -0.52 6.39 -24.75
N PHE A 72 -0.10 5.19 -25.15
CA PHE A 72 0.92 4.38 -24.47
C PHE A 72 2.20 4.17 -25.31
N GLY A 73 2.44 5.01 -26.31
CA GLY A 73 3.65 4.95 -27.12
C GLY A 73 4.88 5.55 -26.45
N GLY A 74 5.97 4.77 -26.38
CA GLY A 74 7.31 5.24 -26.07
C GLY A 74 7.47 5.78 -24.64
N TRP A 75 8.04 6.99 -24.50
CA TRP A 75 8.34 7.60 -23.20
C TRP A 75 7.08 7.94 -22.37
N LYS A 76 5.90 8.04 -23.01
CA LYS A 76 4.65 8.33 -22.30
C LYS A 76 4.26 7.23 -21.31
N THR A 77 4.63 5.98 -21.57
CA THR A 77 4.42 4.86 -20.64
C THR A 77 5.19 5.05 -19.34
N PHE A 78 6.37 5.68 -19.41
CA PHE A 78 7.15 6.03 -18.22
C PHE A 78 6.43 7.10 -17.39
N LEU A 79 5.78 8.08 -18.03
CA LEU A 79 4.92 9.06 -17.34
C LEU A 79 3.72 8.39 -16.66
N TRP A 80 3.10 7.40 -17.30
CA TRP A 80 2.02 6.61 -16.70
C TRP A 80 2.47 5.78 -15.51
N ILE A 81 3.72 5.32 -15.47
CA ILE A 81 4.34 4.66 -14.31
C ILE A 81 4.67 5.67 -13.20
N CYS A 82 4.92 6.95 -13.52
CA CYS A 82 5.12 7.98 -12.50
C CYS A 82 3.82 8.30 -11.73
N VAL A 83 2.65 8.18 -12.34
CA VAL A 83 1.35 8.44 -11.69
C VAL A 83 1.16 7.64 -10.38
N PRO A 84 1.33 6.31 -10.34
CA PRO A 84 1.22 5.53 -9.11
C PRO A 84 2.33 5.85 -8.10
N VAL A 85 3.51 6.26 -8.55
CA VAL A 85 4.60 6.73 -7.66
C VAL A 85 4.29 8.08 -7.01
N VAL A 86 3.57 8.97 -7.71
CA VAL A 86 3.08 10.20 -7.10
C VAL A 86 1.89 9.92 -6.18
N TYR A 87 1.01 8.99 -6.58
CA TYR A 87 -0.17 8.61 -5.81
C TYR A 87 0.18 7.94 -4.47
N GLN A 88 1.16 7.03 -4.45
CA GLN A 88 1.64 6.41 -3.20
C GLN A 88 2.23 7.44 -2.23
N VAL A 89 2.92 8.47 -2.75
CA VAL A 89 3.51 9.53 -1.93
C VAL A 89 2.40 10.42 -1.37
N TYR A 90 1.42 10.79 -2.18
CA TYR A 90 0.26 11.57 -1.77
C TYR A 90 -0.54 10.88 -0.66
N ILE A 91 -0.84 9.58 -0.84
CA ILE A 91 -1.52 8.78 0.18
C ILE A 91 -0.63 8.64 1.44
N GLY A 92 0.67 8.43 1.28
CA GLY A 92 1.63 8.37 2.39
C GLY A 92 1.62 9.63 3.28
N PHE A 93 1.43 10.81 2.70
CA PHE A 93 1.28 12.07 3.44
C PHE A 93 -0.10 12.25 4.08
N GLN A 94 -1.15 11.63 3.53
CA GLN A 94 -2.51 11.66 4.08
C GLN A 94 -2.76 10.58 5.14
N LEU A 95 -1.93 9.54 5.21
CA LEU A 95 -2.03 8.48 6.21
C LEU A 95 -2.14 8.94 7.68
N PRO A 96 -1.42 9.96 8.20
CA PRO A 96 -1.63 10.44 9.57
C PRO A 96 -3.04 10.96 9.83
N HIS A 97 -3.81 11.29 8.79
CA HIS A 97 -5.20 11.74 8.89
C HIS A 97 -6.20 10.57 8.90
N ILE A 98 -5.83 9.44 8.27
CA ILE A 98 -6.70 8.26 8.10
C ILE A 98 -6.48 7.25 9.25
N PHE A 99 -5.24 7.11 9.71
CA PHE A 99 -4.84 6.21 10.78
C PHE A 99 -4.87 6.96 12.12
N ASN A 100 -6.04 7.01 12.74
CA ASN A 100 -6.16 7.42 14.14
C ASN A 100 -5.59 6.30 15.02
N ILE A 101 -4.83 6.64 16.06
CA ILE A 101 -4.17 5.70 17.00
C ILE A 101 -5.15 4.64 17.54
N LYS A 102 -6.44 4.98 17.58
CA LYS A 102 -7.52 4.10 18.06
C LYS A 102 -8.08 3.12 17.04
N ILE A 103 -7.93 3.39 15.75
CA ILE A 103 -8.72 2.69 14.73
C ILE A 103 -7.85 1.61 14.09
N TYR A 104 -6.76 1.94 13.40
CA TYR A 104 -5.76 0.95 12.97
C TYR A 104 -4.42 1.70 12.83
N ALA A 105 -3.26 1.04 12.84
CA ALA A 105 -1.94 1.65 12.54
C ALA A 105 -1.33 1.09 11.24
N MET A 106 -1.89 0.00 10.72
CA MET A 106 -1.48 -0.73 9.52
C MET A 106 -2.72 -1.26 8.79
N ASN A 107 -2.54 -1.66 7.53
CA ASN A 107 -3.62 -2.19 6.68
C ASN A 107 -4.27 -3.47 7.23
N GLN A 108 -3.57 -4.17 8.12
CA GLN A 108 -4.07 -5.34 8.86
C GLN A 108 -3.80 -5.13 10.34
N ASP A 109 -4.82 -5.35 11.16
CA ASP A 109 -4.77 -5.30 12.60
C ASP A 109 -3.96 -6.48 13.14
N PRO A 110 -2.83 -6.24 13.81
CA PRO A 110 -2.01 -7.33 14.35
C PRO A 110 -2.75 -8.17 15.41
N PHE A 111 -3.77 -7.60 16.08
CA PHE A 111 -4.44 -8.24 17.22
C PHE A 111 -5.76 -8.94 16.89
N TYR A 112 -6.20 -8.96 15.63
CA TYR A 112 -7.48 -9.58 15.23
C TYR A 112 -7.63 -11.05 15.68
N PHE A 113 -6.52 -11.79 15.74
CA PHE A 113 -6.50 -13.21 16.05
C PHE A 113 -6.27 -13.55 17.53
N ILE A 114 -6.11 -12.56 18.42
CA ILE A 114 -5.83 -12.79 19.84
C ILE A 114 -7.05 -12.39 20.68
N PRO A 115 -7.95 -13.33 21.03
CA PRO A 115 -9.09 -13.04 21.89
C PRO A 115 -8.62 -12.64 23.30
N GLY A 116 -8.98 -11.44 23.75
CA GLY A 116 -8.68 -10.93 25.11
C GLY A 116 -7.90 -9.60 25.18
N MET A 117 -7.39 -9.09 24.05
CA MET A 117 -6.64 -7.82 24.00
C MET A 117 -7.52 -6.59 23.71
N GLU A 118 -8.78 -6.78 23.33
CA GLU A 118 -9.74 -5.70 22.99
C GLU A 118 -10.09 -4.78 24.18
N ASN A 119 -9.96 -5.27 25.42
CA ASN A 119 -10.46 -4.60 26.64
C ASN A 119 -9.37 -3.93 27.50
N ASN A 120 -8.12 -3.84 27.05
CA ASN A 120 -7.06 -3.21 27.85
C ASN A 120 -6.83 -1.75 27.41
N PRO A 121 -7.22 -0.74 28.21
CA PRO A 121 -7.03 0.69 27.88
C PRO A 121 -5.56 1.16 27.92
N LYS A 122 -4.61 0.22 27.99
CA LYS A 122 -3.15 0.45 27.85
C LYS A 122 -2.59 -0.09 26.52
N VAL A 123 -3.46 -0.61 25.65
CA VAL A 123 -3.18 -1.07 24.29
C VAL A 123 -3.72 -0.04 23.29
#